data_AF-A0A520JMD2-F1
#
_entry.id   AF-A0A520JMD2-F1
#
_cell.length_a   1.000
_cell.length_b   1.000
_cell.length_c   1.000
_cell.angle_alpha   90.00
_cell.angle_beta   90.00
_cell.angle_gamma   90.00
#
_symmetry.space_group_name_H-M   'P 1'
#
loop_
_entity.id
_entity.type
_entity.pdbx_description
1 polymer ?
#
loop_
_entity_poly.entity_id
_entity_poly.type
_entity_poly.pdbx_seq_one_letter_code
_entity_poly.pdbx_strand_id
1 'polypeptide(L)'
;MTTVFIDGAVGTTGLEIRDRLAGRTDITVMLLDEARRKDADARREALNDADFVILCLPDDAAREAVALIDNSRTRVIDASSAHRVAPGWAYGFAELAPGSRQAIADAARVTNPGCYPTGFLA
;
A
#
# COMPACT_ATOMS: atom_id res chain seq x y z
N MET A 1 5.32 3.17 -17.53
CA MET A 1 5.74 2.13 -16.59
C MET A 1 5.25 2.59 -15.23
N THR A 2 4.57 1.74 -14.46
CA THR A 2 3.93 2.16 -13.20
C THR A 2 4.93 2.05 -12.06
N THR A 3 5.08 3.10 -11.27
CA THR A 3 6.00 3.12 -10.13
C THR A 3 5.29 2.68 -8.84
N VAL A 4 5.93 1.77 -8.10
CA VAL A 4 5.41 1.24 -6.83
C VAL A 4 6.45 1.44 -5.74
N PHE A 5 6.14 2.25 -4.74
CA PHE A 5 6.95 2.37 -3.54
C PHE A 5 6.43 1.45 -2.43
N ILE A 6 7.32 0.67 -1.81
CA ILE A 6 6.99 -0.20 -0.68
C ILE A 6 7.58 0.40 0.60
N ASP A 7 6.72 1.00 1.42
CA ASP A 7 7.13 1.53 2.72
C ASP A 7 7.09 0.41 3.77
N GLY A 8 8.22 0.13 4.42
CA GLY A 8 8.38 -1.08 5.24
C GLY A 8 8.86 -2.32 4.47
N ALA A 9 9.56 -2.15 3.33
CA ALA A 9 10.04 -3.23 2.47
C ALA A 9 10.95 -4.28 3.14
N VAL A 10 11.50 -3.99 4.32
CA VAL A 10 12.36 -4.92 5.09
C VAL A 10 11.57 -5.91 5.96
N GLY A 11 10.30 -5.63 6.21
CA GLY A 11 9.41 -6.57 6.89
C GLY A 11 9.08 -7.76 5.99
N THR A 12 8.65 -8.89 6.59
CA THR A 12 8.31 -10.10 5.84
C THR A 12 7.27 -9.84 4.74
N THR A 13 6.21 -9.09 5.04
CA THR A 13 5.20 -8.67 4.04
C THR A 13 5.83 -7.88 2.89
N GLY A 14 6.71 -6.92 3.19
CA GLY A 14 7.37 -6.10 2.18
C GLY A 14 8.31 -6.90 1.27
N LEU A 15 9.09 -7.82 1.86
CA LEU A 15 9.99 -8.72 1.13
C LEU A 15 9.22 -9.63 0.17
N GLU A 16 8.14 -10.22 0.65
CA GLU A 16 7.23 -11.08 -0.08
C GLU A 16 6.54 -10.36 -1.25
N ILE A 17 6.16 -9.09 -1.07
CA ILE A 17 5.58 -8.27 -2.14
C ILE A 17 6.66 -7.93 -3.18
N ARG A 18 7.85 -7.54 -2.75
CA ARG A 18 8.97 -7.25 -3.65
C ARG A 18 9.32 -8.46 -4.52
N ASP A 19 9.38 -9.66 -3.93
CA ASP A 19 9.68 -10.89 -4.66
C ASP A 19 8.60 -11.20 -5.71
N ARG A 20 7.31 -11.08 -5.35
CA ARG A 20 6.19 -11.23 -6.30
C ARG A 20 6.22 -10.22 -7.45
N LEU A 21 6.72 -9.01 -7.20
CA LEU A 21 6.82 -7.95 -8.20
C LEU A 21 8.10 -8.05 -9.06
N ALA A 22 9.12 -8.80 -8.64
CA ALA A 22 10.42 -8.84 -9.31
C ALA A 22 10.36 -9.33 -10.77
N GLY A 23 9.38 -10.17 -11.12
CA GLY A 23 9.18 -10.68 -12.48
C GLY A 23 8.36 -9.77 -13.40
N ARG A 24 7.86 -8.62 -12.92
CA ARG A 24 6.99 -7.73 -13.68
C ARG A 24 7.81 -6.71 -14.46
N THR A 25 7.58 -6.62 -15.77
CA THR A 25 8.25 -5.67 -16.67
C THR A 25 7.48 -4.37 -16.85
N ASP A 26 6.24 -4.30 -16.38
CA ASP A 26 5.36 -3.14 -16.43
C ASP A 26 5.41 -2.28 -15.16
N ILE A 27 6.05 -2.78 -14.09
CA ILE A 27 6.13 -2.16 -12.76
C ILE A 27 7.60 -1.87 -12.41
N THR A 28 7.87 -0.67 -11.91
CA THR A 28 9.16 -0.30 -11.30
C THR A 28 8.99 -0.23 -9.78
N VAL A 29 9.71 -1.06 -9.03
CA VAL A 29 9.70 -1.02 -7.56
C VAL A 29 10.72 -0.01 -7.05
N MET A 30 10.25 1.01 -6.33
CA MET A 30 11.06 2.00 -5.63
C MET A 30 11.29 1.55 -4.19
N LEU A 31 12.52 1.74 -3.69
CA LEU A 31 12.91 1.41 -2.32
C LEU A 31 13.66 2.61 -1.74
N LEU A 32 13.42 2.89 -0.46
CA LEU A 32 14.27 3.81 0.30
C LEU A 32 15.43 3.05 0.91
N ASP A 33 16.60 3.68 0.90
CA ASP A 33 17.77 3.19 1.62
C ASP A 33 17.45 3.01 3.11
N GLU A 34 18.05 1.98 3.71
CA GLU A 34 17.77 1.63 5.11
C GLU A 34 18.03 2.78 6.08
N ALA A 35 19.05 3.60 5.82
CA ALA A 35 19.40 4.78 6.62
C ALA A 35 18.36 5.91 6.49
N ARG A 36 17.65 6.00 5.37
CA ARG A 36 16.66 7.06 5.06
C ARG A 36 15.22 6.64 5.35
N ARG A 37 14.96 5.36 5.66
CA ARG A 37 13.60 4.85 5.89
C ARG A 37 12.84 5.45 7.07
N LYS A 38 13.55 6.12 7.99
CA LYS A 38 12.95 6.83 9.14
C LYS A 38 12.99 8.35 8.97
N ASP A 39 13.60 8.83 7.89
CA ASP A 39 13.65 10.24 7.56
C ASP A 39 12.30 10.66 6.97
N ALA A 40 11.64 11.62 7.61
CA ALA A 40 10.29 12.02 7.24
C ALA A 40 10.23 12.65 5.84
N ASP A 41 11.25 13.43 5.47
CA ASP A 41 11.31 14.12 4.18
C ASP A 41 11.57 13.13 3.05
N ALA A 42 12.50 12.18 3.24
CA ALA A 42 12.77 11.12 2.28
C ALA A 42 11.54 10.21 2.07
N ARG A 43 10.81 9.87 3.14
CA ARG A 43 9.54 9.14 3.04
C ARG A 43 8.51 9.95 2.28
N ARG A 44 8.34 11.23 2.62
CA ARG A 44 7.40 12.11 1.92
C ARG A 44 7.71 12.20 0.42
N GLU A 45 8.97 12.39 0.06
CA GLU A 45 9.43 12.42 -1.34
C GLU A 45 9.07 11.11 -2.05
N ALA A 46 9.48 9.96 -1.51
CA ALA A 46 9.21 8.65 -2.12
C ALA A 46 7.69 8.34 -2.22
N LEU A 47 6.92 8.69 -1.20
CA LEU A 47 5.46 8.54 -1.18
C LEU A 47 4.82 9.36 -2.30
N ASN A 48 5.24 10.61 -2.48
CA ASN A 48 4.64 11.50 -3.45
C ASN A 48 5.16 11.31 -4.86
N ASP A 49 6.32 10.68 -5.05
CA ASP A 49 6.89 10.37 -6.36
C ASP A 49 6.24 9.15 -7.02
N ALA A 50 5.80 8.17 -6.23
CA ALA A 50 5.23 6.92 -6.73
C ALA A 50 3.77 7.03 -7.20
N ASP A 51 3.41 6.27 -8.23
CA ASP A 51 2.02 6.11 -8.69
C ASP A 51 1.21 5.28 -7.68
N PHE A 52 1.84 4.25 -7.11
CA PHE A 52 1.27 3.40 -6.06
C PHE A 52 2.22 3.30 -4.87
N VAL A 53 1.65 3.32 -3.68
CA VAL A 53 2.33 3.09 -2.41
C VAL A 53 1.73 1.87 -1.73
N ILE A 54 2.58 0.95 -1.29
CA ILE A 54 2.18 -0.19 -0.46
C ILE A 54 2.75 0.01 0.94
N LEU A 55 1.86 0.16 1.92
CA LEU A 55 2.25 0.35 3.33
C LEU A 55 2.34 -1.01 4.02
N CYS A 56 3.56 -1.42 4.37
CA CYS A 56 3.87 -2.60 5.16
C CYS A 56 4.34 -2.16 6.56
N LEU A 57 3.51 -1.37 7.23
CA LEU A 57 3.86 -0.63 8.44
C LEU A 57 2.94 -1.00 9.61
N PRO A 58 3.36 -0.75 10.87
CA PRO A 58 2.45 -0.69 12.00
C PRO A 58 1.40 0.42 11.81
N ASP A 59 0.25 0.26 12.46
CA ASP A 59 -0.93 1.10 12.22
C ASP A 59 -0.66 2.61 12.34
N ASP A 60 0.07 3.05 13.37
CA ASP A 60 0.34 4.49 13.57
C ASP A 60 1.26 5.05 12.47
N ALA A 61 2.29 4.30 12.09
CA ALA A 61 3.19 4.68 11.01
C ALA A 61 2.50 4.67 9.63
N ALA A 62 1.48 3.82 9.44
CA ALA A 62 0.65 3.81 8.25
C ALA A 62 -0.21 5.08 8.15
N ARG A 63 -0.80 5.52 9.28
CA ARG A 63 -1.56 6.80 9.34
C ARG A 63 -0.67 7.99 9.07
N GLU A 64 0.52 8.03 9.68
CA GLU A 64 1.52 9.07 9.41
C GLU A 64 1.93 9.10 7.94
N ALA A 65 2.21 7.94 7.32
CA ALA A 65 2.58 7.86 5.91
C ALA A 65 1.48 8.42 4.99
N VAL A 66 0.21 8.07 5.24
CA VAL A 66 -0.92 8.60 4.46
C VAL A 66 -1.03 10.12 4.60
N ALA A 67 -0.76 10.67 5.78
CA ALA A 67 -0.79 12.11 6.03
C ALA A 67 0.34 12.89 5.33
N LEU A 68 1.44 12.22 4.95
CA LEU A 68 2.54 12.82 4.19
C LEU A 68 2.25 12.91 2.68
N ILE A 69 1.22 12.25 2.17
CA ILE A 69 0.84 12.32 0.76
C ILE A 69 0.07 13.63 0.50
N ASP A 70 0.64 14.51 -0.31
CA ASP A 70 0.12 15.86 -0.58
C ASP A 70 -0.38 16.05 -2.02
N ASN A 71 -0.52 14.94 -2.76
CA ASN A 71 -1.01 14.92 -4.12
C ASN A 71 -2.23 13.99 -4.29
N SER A 72 -2.93 14.13 -5.42
CA SER A 72 -4.11 13.32 -5.78
C SER A 72 -3.82 12.12 -6.68
N ARG A 73 -2.58 11.96 -7.17
CA ARG A 73 -2.21 10.92 -8.14
C ARG A 73 -1.79 9.62 -7.47
N THR A 74 -1.11 9.71 -6.32
CA THR A 74 -0.58 8.55 -5.60
C THR A 74 -1.73 7.75 -5.02
N ARG A 75 -1.82 6.47 -5.38
CA ARG A 75 -2.78 5.52 -4.84
C ARG A 75 -2.13 4.70 -3.72
N VAL A 76 -2.89 4.34 -2.68
CA VAL A 76 -2.35 3.62 -1.52
C VAL A 76 -3.03 2.27 -1.35
N ILE A 77 -2.22 1.25 -1.09
CA ILE A 77 -2.64 -0.06 -0.60
C ILE A 77 -2.03 -0.23 0.79
N ASP A 78 -2.86 -0.22 1.82
CA ASP A 78 -2.42 -0.35 3.20
C ASP A 78 -2.59 -1.79 3.72
N ALA A 79 -1.48 -2.47 4.03
CA ALA A 79 -1.50 -3.83 4.57
C ALA A 79 -1.74 -3.92 6.08
N SER A 80 -1.74 -2.78 6.78
CA SER A 80 -1.99 -2.70 8.22
C SER A 80 -3.49 -2.85 8.56
N SER A 81 -3.84 -2.75 9.85
CA SER A 81 -5.25 -2.63 10.27
C SER A 81 -5.75 -1.20 10.30
N ALA A 82 -4.88 -0.21 10.11
CA ALA A 82 -5.17 1.19 10.42
C ALA A 82 -6.42 1.74 9.73
N HIS A 83 -6.66 1.31 8.49
CA HIS A 83 -7.70 1.84 7.63
C HIS A 83 -8.81 0.84 7.24
N ARG A 84 -8.84 -0.36 7.85
CA ARG A 84 -9.80 -1.43 7.47
C ARG A 84 -11.27 -1.03 7.57
N VAL A 85 -11.58 -0.09 8.46
CA VAL A 85 -12.92 0.44 8.70
C VAL A 85 -12.98 1.96 8.51
N ALA A 86 -11.93 2.56 7.94
CA ALA A 86 -11.84 4.01 7.78
C ALA A 86 -12.75 4.49 6.64
N PRO A 87 -13.51 5.58 6.83
CA PRO A 87 -14.28 6.20 5.76
C PRO A 87 -13.38 6.59 4.57
N GLY A 88 -13.87 6.40 3.34
CA GLY A 88 -13.12 6.73 2.12
C GLY A 88 -12.09 5.68 1.69
N TRP A 89 -12.00 4.54 2.38
CA TRP A 89 -11.14 3.41 1.99
C TRP A 89 -11.97 2.26 1.43
N ALA A 90 -11.54 1.71 0.29
CA ALA A 90 -12.11 0.49 -0.25
C ALA A 90 -11.48 -0.74 0.43
N TYR A 91 -12.31 -1.67 0.89
CA TYR A 91 -11.84 -2.93 1.45
C TYR A 91 -11.36 -3.85 0.31
N GLY A 92 -10.07 -4.22 0.34
CA GLY A 92 -9.32 -4.83 -0.76
C GLY A 92 -9.63 -6.31 -1.03
N PHE A 93 -10.88 -6.75 -0.88
CA PHE A 93 -11.32 -8.10 -1.22
C PHE A 93 -12.23 -8.08 -2.44
N ALA A 94 -11.66 -8.34 -3.61
CA ALA A 94 -12.35 -8.19 -4.90
C ALA A 94 -13.55 -9.13 -5.08
N GLU A 95 -13.50 -10.31 -4.47
CA GLU A 95 -14.51 -11.36 -4.55
C GLU A 95 -15.63 -11.22 -3.49
N LEU A 96 -15.47 -10.32 -2.51
CA LEU A 96 -16.34 -10.27 -1.32
C LEU A 96 -17.82 -10.02 -1.65
N ALA A 97 -18.10 -9.15 -2.60
CA ALA A 97 -19.46 -8.78 -2.98
C ALA A 97 -19.51 -8.29 -4.45
N PRO A 98 -20.69 -8.33 -5.09
CA PRO A 98 -20.87 -7.72 -6.40
C PRO A 98 -20.44 -6.25 -6.39
N GLY A 99 -19.58 -5.87 -7.33
CA GLY A 99 -19.05 -4.51 -7.44
C GLY A 99 -17.76 -4.24 -6.65
N SER A 100 -17.33 -5.11 -5.72
CA SER A 100 -16.09 -4.91 -4.94
C SER A 100 -14.85 -4.74 -5.81
N ARG A 101 -14.71 -5.56 -6.86
CA ARG A 101 -13.61 -5.44 -7.83
C ARG A 101 -13.54 -4.05 -8.49
N GLN A 102 -14.69 -3.50 -8.89
CA GLN A 102 -14.75 -2.17 -9.52
C GLN A 102 -14.46 -1.07 -8.48
N ALA A 103 -15.03 -1.18 -7.28
CA ALA A 103 -14.76 -0.25 -6.19
C ALA A 103 -13.27 -0.17 -5.84
N ILE A 104 -12.56 -1.31 -5.81
CA ILE A 104 -11.11 -1.36 -5.62
C ILE A 104 -10.37 -0.74 -6.80
N ALA A 105 -10.77 -1.06 -8.04
CA ALA A 105 -10.14 -0.54 -9.25
C ALA A 105 -10.18 1.00 -9.32
N ASP A 106 -11.28 1.61 -8.87
CA ASP A 106 -11.51 3.06 -8.91
C ASP A 106 -10.99 3.80 -7.66
N ALA A 107 -10.69 3.09 -6.56
CA ALA A 107 -10.33 3.72 -5.30
C ALA A 107 -8.89 4.28 -5.28
N ALA A 108 -8.72 5.49 -4.76
CA ALA A 108 -7.40 6.07 -4.46
C ALA A 108 -6.75 5.47 -3.20
N ARG A 109 -7.57 4.85 -2.33
CA ARG A 109 -7.16 4.30 -1.03
C ARG A 109 -7.81 2.93 -0.83
N VAL A 110 -6.99 1.89 -0.74
CA VAL A 110 -7.40 0.49 -0.57
C VAL A 110 -6.75 -0.05 0.69
N THR A 111 -7.53 -0.72 1.53
CA THR A 111 -7.02 -1.41 2.72
C THR A 111 -7.01 -2.90 2.46
N ASN A 112 -5.85 -3.54 2.61
CA ASN A 112 -5.71 -4.97 2.43
C ASN A 112 -6.44 -5.71 3.57
N PRO A 113 -7.26 -6.72 3.25
CA PRO A 113 -7.85 -7.60 4.23
C PRO A 113 -6.81 -8.25 5.17
N GLY A 114 -7.22 -8.56 6.40
CA GLY A 114 -6.41 -9.40 7.28
C GLY A 114 -6.39 -10.86 6.80
N CYS A 115 -5.31 -11.58 7.09
CA CYS A 115 -5.16 -12.98 6.68
C CYS A 115 -6.28 -13.90 7.19
N TYR A 116 -6.75 -13.72 8.43
CA TYR A 116 -7.87 -14.48 8.99
C TYR A 116 -9.21 -14.19 8.28
N PRO A 117 -9.66 -12.93 8.15
CA PRO A 117 -10.84 -12.61 7.34
C PRO A 117 -10.77 -13.15 5.91
N THR A 118 -9.61 -13.03 5.24
CA THR A 118 -9.43 -13.58 3.89
C THR A 118 -9.62 -15.09 3.89
N GLY A 119 -8.96 -15.81 4.80
CA GLY A 119 -9.08 -17.28 4.86
C GLY A 119 -10.48 -17.79 5.19
N PHE A 120 -11.28 -17.02 5.93
CA PHE A 120 -12.66 -17.41 6.26
C PHE A 120 -13.66 -17.10 5.14
N LEU A 121 -13.41 -16.04 4.37
CA LEU A 121 -14.34 -15.52 3.35
C LEU A 121 -13.97 -15.93 1.91
N ALA A 122 -12.79 -16.53 1.69
CA ALA A 122 -12.29 -16.99 0.38
C ALA A 122 -12.80 -18.38 -0.01
#